data_AF-A0A2N3T7D4-F1
#
_entry.id   AF-A0A2N3T7D4-F1
#
_cell.length_a   1.000
_cell.length_b   1.000
_cell.length_c   1.000
_cell.angle_alpha   90.00
_cell.angle_beta   90.00
_cell.angle_gamma   90.00
#
_symmetry.space_group_name_H-M   'P 1'
#
loop_
_entity.id
_entity.type
_entity.pdbx_description
1 polymer ?
#
loop_
_entity_poly.entity_id
_entity_poly.type
_entity_poly.pdbx_seq_one_letter_code
_entity_poly.pdbx_strand_id
1 'polypeptide(L)'
;METNSNQKIGRIAGAVFLIIIGAGVFAEFFVRQKIFVTDDPVATVTNIANNGWLYRLGIVSDLVMILAFFFYPLVLERVFKHVNKNLSKLMVLSVMISVAILCVTMLAMIAPLLLTSGADYMAGFTTDQINGLVTFFLKLHTNGYFISQVFYGLYLLPLGYMIFKSGLAPKIIGVLLMLGCIGDQIDVIRYFLVPDTDSVLLQNITTPADLGEMSLCLWLLIMGLRNKKIETKVVA
;
A
#
# COMPACT_ATOMS: atom_id res chain seq x y z
N MET A 1 -24.38 -3.56 -24.53
CA MET A 1 -24.51 -3.84 -23.08
C MET A 1 -23.16 -3.87 -22.35
N GLU A 2 -22.06 -4.34 -22.96
CA GLU A 2 -20.72 -4.32 -22.35
C GLU A 2 -20.15 -2.92 -22.06
N THR A 3 -20.56 -1.91 -22.83
CA THR A 3 -20.09 -0.51 -22.77
C THR A 3 -20.29 0.19 -21.43
N ASN A 4 -21.32 -0.22 -20.66
CA ASN A 4 -21.63 0.35 -19.34
C ASN A 4 -20.96 -0.44 -18.20
N SER A 5 -20.48 -1.66 -18.48
CA SER A 5 -19.88 -2.56 -17.49
C SER A 5 -18.46 -2.14 -17.13
N ASN A 6 -17.60 -1.89 -18.12
CA ASN A 6 -16.19 -1.53 -17.89
C ASN A 6 -16.02 -0.17 -17.21
N GLN A 7 -16.88 0.80 -17.52
CA GLN A 7 -16.87 2.11 -16.85
C GLN A 7 -17.28 1.98 -15.37
N LYS A 8 -18.33 1.20 -15.07
CA LYS A 8 -18.75 0.92 -13.69
C LYS A 8 -17.68 0.17 -12.91
N ILE A 9 -17.07 -0.86 -13.50
CA ILE A 9 -15.97 -1.62 -12.89
C ILE A 9 -14.77 -0.71 -12.63
N GLY A 10 -14.43 0.18 -13.58
CA GLY A 10 -13.37 1.17 -13.41
C GLY A 10 -13.63 2.12 -12.24
N ARG A 11 -14.86 2.62 -12.09
CA ARG A 11 -15.24 3.47 -10.96
C ARG A 11 -15.19 2.73 -9.62
N ILE A 12 -15.60 1.46 -9.60
CA ILE A 12 -15.46 0.62 -8.41
C ILE A 12 -13.98 0.44 -8.06
N ALA A 13 -13.12 0.16 -9.05
CA ALA A 13 -11.68 0.07 -8.81
C ALA A 13 -11.11 1.38 -8.26
N GLY A 14 -11.52 2.52 -8.81
CA GLY A 14 -11.13 3.85 -8.30
C GLY A 14 -11.62 4.10 -6.87
N ALA A 15 -12.84 3.70 -6.53
CA ALA A 15 -13.39 3.85 -5.18
C ALA A 15 -12.67 2.96 -4.16
N VAL A 16 -12.38 1.70 -4.52
CA VAL A 16 -11.57 0.81 -3.69
C VAL A 16 -10.18 1.38 -3.51
N PHE A 17 -9.58 1.96 -4.56
CA PHE A 17 -8.25 2.55 -4.45
C PHE A 17 -8.24 3.81 -3.57
N LEU A 18 -9.29 4.62 -3.65
CA LEU A 18 -9.45 5.78 -2.76
C LEU A 18 -9.54 5.36 -1.29
N ILE A 19 -10.19 4.25 -0.98
CA ILE A 19 -10.23 3.69 0.38
C ILE A 19 -8.82 3.31 0.84
N ILE A 20 -8.01 2.68 -0.01
CA ILE A 20 -6.62 2.33 0.30
C ILE A 20 -5.83 3.60 0.65
N ILE A 21 -5.85 4.60 -0.22
CA ILE A 21 -5.12 5.86 -0.02
C ILE A 21 -5.61 6.57 1.26
N GLY A 22 -6.94 6.73 1.41
CA GLY A 22 -7.51 7.44 2.55
C GLY A 22 -7.21 6.76 3.89
N ALA A 23 -7.35 5.44 3.96
CA ALA A 23 -7.08 4.68 5.17
C ALA A 23 -5.58 4.63 5.52
N GLY A 24 -4.71 4.50 4.51
CA GLY A 24 -3.26 4.54 4.68
C GLY A 24 -2.76 5.92 5.14
N VAL A 25 -3.21 7.00 4.50
CA VAL A 25 -2.87 8.38 4.87
C VAL A 25 -3.36 8.70 6.28
N PHE A 26 -4.56 8.26 6.65
CA PHE A 26 -5.07 8.44 8.01
C PHE A 26 -4.15 7.77 9.05
N ALA A 27 -3.82 6.49 8.84
CA ALA A 27 -2.99 5.74 9.76
C ALA A 27 -1.57 6.33 9.87
N GLU A 28 -0.98 6.78 8.76
CA GLU A 28 0.37 7.35 8.75
C GLU A 28 0.42 8.76 9.37
N PHE A 29 -0.30 9.71 8.79
CA PHE A 29 -0.16 11.14 9.12
C PHE A 29 -0.92 11.53 10.38
N PHE A 30 -2.08 10.93 10.66
CA PHE A 30 -2.90 11.33 11.80
C PHE A 30 -2.67 10.48 13.05
N VAL A 31 -2.14 9.27 12.89
CA VAL A 31 -1.89 8.34 14.00
C VAL A 31 -0.39 8.18 14.24
N ARG A 32 0.37 7.60 13.29
CA ARG A 32 1.77 7.25 13.53
C ARG A 32 2.66 8.46 13.77
N GLN A 33 2.57 9.52 12.96
CA GLN A 33 3.36 10.75 13.16
C GLN A 33 3.07 11.48 14.48
N LYS A 34 1.89 11.30 15.07
CA LYS A 34 1.54 11.90 16.36
C LYS A 34 2.01 11.05 17.54
N ILE A 35 2.15 9.74 17.34
CA ILE A 35 2.40 8.77 18.43
C ILE A 35 3.87 8.41 18.51
N PHE A 36 4.53 8.19 17.38
CA PHE A 36 5.91 7.74 17.34
C PHE A 36 6.87 8.92 17.48
N VAL A 37 7.72 8.87 18.50
CA VAL A 37 8.80 9.83 18.70
C VAL A 37 10.11 9.10 18.45
N THR A 38 10.80 9.50 17.37
CA THR A 38 12.10 8.93 17.02
C THR A 38 13.07 9.13 18.18
N ASP A 39 13.75 8.05 18.56
CA ASP A 39 14.76 8.00 19.64
C ASP A 39 14.26 8.33 21.06
N ASP A 40 12.94 8.41 21.27
CA ASP A 40 12.34 8.52 22.62
C ASP A 40 11.27 7.43 22.85
N PRO A 41 11.70 6.25 23.33
CA PRO A 41 10.81 5.15 23.70
C PRO A 41 9.79 5.53 24.78
N VAL A 42 10.19 6.36 25.74
CA VAL A 42 9.34 6.74 26.89
C VAL A 42 8.22 7.66 26.42
N ALA A 43 8.54 8.67 25.60
CA ALA A 43 7.55 9.54 25.00
C ALA A 43 6.61 8.77 24.08
N THR A 44 7.12 7.81 23.30
CA THR A 44 6.29 6.96 22.43
C THR A 44 5.27 6.15 23.24
N VAL A 45 5.70 5.46 24.30
CA VAL A 45 4.77 4.71 25.18
C VAL A 45 3.76 5.64 25.86
N THR A 46 4.22 6.79 26.34
CA THR A 46 3.35 7.80 26.95
C THR A 46 2.30 8.31 25.97
N ASN A 47 2.67 8.55 24.71
CA ASN A 47 1.75 8.97 23.66
C ASN A 47 0.72 7.89 23.34
N ILE A 48 1.13 6.61 23.30
CA ILE A 48 0.21 5.48 23.13
C ILE A 48 -0.78 5.42 24.29
N ALA A 49 -0.31 5.55 25.53
CA ALA A 49 -1.18 5.53 26.71
C ALA A 49 -2.19 6.70 26.70
N ASN A 50 -1.73 7.90 26.38
CA ASN A 50 -2.58 9.10 26.33
C ASN A 50 -3.55 9.11 25.13
N ASN A 51 -3.20 8.42 24.03
CA ASN A 51 -3.98 8.42 22.79
C ASN A 51 -4.43 6.99 22.40
N GLY A 52 -4.70 6.12 23.38
CA GLY A 52 -4.97 4.70 23.12
C GLY A 52 -6.12 4.44 22.13
N TRP A 53 -7.16 5.29 22.15
CA TRP A 53 -8.25 5.21 21.18
C TRP A 53 -7.79 5.54 19.75
N LEU A 54 -7.01 6.61 19.59
CA LEU A 54 -6.46 7.00 18.29
C LEU A 54 -5.51 5.93 17.73
N TYR A 55 -4.69 5.32 18.59
CA TYR A 55 -3.82 4.21 18.20
C TYR A 55 -4.62 3.01 17.66
N ARG A 56 -5.67 2.61 18.38
CA ARG A 56 -6.58 1.52 17.94
C ARG A 56 -7.30 1.87 16.64
N LEU A 57 -7.73 3.12 16.46
CA LEU A 57 -8.29 3.58 15.18
C LEU A 57 -7.28 3.49 14.03
N GLY A 58 -6.00 3.79 14.28
CA GLY A 58 -4.94 3.59 13.29
C GLY A 58 -4.82 2.13 12.86
N ILE A 59 -4.81 1.19 13.81
CA ILE A 59 -4.78 -0.25 13.52
C ILE A 59 -5.99 -0.67 12.67
N VAL A 60 -7.19 -0.23 13.04
CA VAL A 60 -8.41 -0.53 12.26
C VAL A 60 -8.32 0.08 10.86
N SER A 61 -7.78 1.28 10.72
CA SER A 61 -7.56 1.93 9.43
C SER A 61 -6.60 1.13 8.55
N ASP A 62 -5.47 0.67 9.09
CA ASP A 62 -4.54 -0.19 8.35
C ASP A 62 -5.22 -1.50 7.93
N LEU A 63 -6.05 -2.12 8.78
CA LEU A 63 -6.80 -3.33 8.42
C LEU A 63 -7.81 -3.08 7.30
N VAL A 64 -8.50 -1.93 7.31
CA VAL A 64 -9.41 -1.52 6.23
C VAL A 64 -8.64 -1.29 4.93
N MET A 65 -7.46 -0.64 5.00
CA MET A 65 -6.56 -0.47 3.87
C MET A 65 -6.14 -1.82 3.28
N ILE A 66 -5.68 -2.75 4.12
CA ILE A 66 -5.26 -4.11 3.71
C ILE A 66 -6.41 -4.85 3.05
N LEU A 67 -7.63 -4.77 3.60
CA LEU A 67 -8.82 -5.40 3.04
C LEU A 67 -9.19 -4.80 1.67
N ALA A 68 -9.14 -3.48 1.54
CA ALA A 68 -9.37 -2.82 0.26
C ALA A 68 -8.30 -3.21 -0.76
N PHE A 69 -7.03 -3.31 -0.33
CA PHE A 69 -5.92 -3.74 -1.18
C PHE A 69 -6.06 -5.19 -1.63
N PHE A 70 -6.64 -6.06 -0.82
CA PHE A 70 -7.00 -7.42 -1.23
C PHE A 70 -8.02 -7.44 -2.39
N PHE A 71 -9.06 -6.62 -2.32
CA PHE A 71 -10.10 -6.60 -3.36
C PHE A 71 -9.68 -5.85 -4.63
N TYR A 72 -8.82 -4.83 -4.50
CA TYR A 72 -8.38 -3.98 -5.60
C TYR A 72 -7.89 -4.74 -6.85
N PRO A 73 -6.90 -5.65 -6.78
CA PRO A 73 -6.40 -6.36 -7.96
C PRO A 73 -7.44 -7.32 -8.53
N LEU A 74 -8.39 -7.82 -7.73
CA LEU A 74 -9.48 -8.69 -8.21
C LEU A 74 -10.47 -7.92 -9.08
N VAL A 75 -10.69 -6.64 -8.78
CA VAL A 75 -11.50 -5.75 -9.63
C VAL A 75 -10.75 -5.44 -10.92
N LEU A 76 -9.46 -5.13 -10.83
CA LEU A 76 -8.62 -4.80 -12.00
C LEU A 76 -8.39 -6.01 -12.92
N GLU A 77 -8.24 -7.22 -12.38
CA GLU A 77 -8.05 -8.45 -13.15
C GLU A 77 -9.20 -8.70 -14.12
N ARG A 78 -10.44 -8.44 -13.70
CA ARG A 78 -11.63 -8.59 -14.57
C ARG A 78 -11.55 -7.73 -15.83
N VAL A 79 -10.91 -6.57 -15.74
CA VAL A 79 -10.72 -5.64 -16.86
C VAL A 79 -9.52 -6.04 -17.69
N PHE A 80 -8.36 -6.19 -17.05
CA PHE A 80 -7.09 -6.32 -17.73
C PHE A 80 -6.78 -7.73 -18.22
N LYS A 81 -7.54 -8.75 -17.78
CA LYS A 81 -7.39 -10.14 -18.27
C LYS A 81 -7.50 -10.26 -19.80
N HIS A 82 -8.27 -9.37 -20.44
CA HIS A 82 -8.43 -9.32 -21.89
C HIS A 82 -7.20 -8.78 -22.61
N VAL A 83 -6.33 -8.03 -21.91
CA VAL A 83 -5.07 -7.48 -22.45
C VAL A 83 -3.97 -8.53 -22.36
N ASN A 84 -3.78 -9.11 -21.17
CA ASN A 84 -2.85 -10.21 -20.94
C ASN A 84 -3.24 -10.96 -19.65
N LYS A 85 -3.69 -12.20 -19.81
CA LYS A 85 -4.11 -13.07 -18.70
C LYS A 85 -2.97 -13.38 -17.72
N ASN A 86 -1.74 -13.58 -18.21
CA ASN A 86 -0.60 -13.94 -17.36
C ASN A 86 -0.15 -12.74 -16.52
N LEU A 87 -0.10 -11.54 -17.11
CA LEU A 87 0.25 -10.33 -16.36
C LEU A 87 -0.82 -9.95 -15.35
N SER A 88 -2.10 -10.16 -15.67
CA SER A 88 -3.19 -9.93 -14.71
C SER A 88 -3.11 -10.88 -13.51
N LYS A 89 -2.76 -12.14 -13.74
CA LYS A 89 -2.49 -13.11 -12.66
C LYS A 89 -1.29 -12.72 -11.82
N LEU A 90 -0.20 -12.27 -12.46
CA LEU A 90 1.00 -11.82 -11.76
C LEU A 90 0.67 -10.64 -10.84
N MET A 91 -0.07 -9.64 -11.34
CA MET A 91 -0.55 -8.50 -10.55
C MET A 91 -1.34 -8.96 -9.31
N VAL A 92 -2.32 -9.87 -9.49
CA VAL A 92 -3.09 -10.41 -8.35
C VAL A 92 -2.17 -11.13 -7.37
N LEU A 93 -1.31 -12.03 -7.84
CA LEU A 93 -0.41 -12.81 -7.00
C LEU A 93 0.52 -11.90 -6.17
N SER A 94 1.13 -10.90 -6.79
CA SER A 94 1.97 -9.91 -6.11
C SER A 94 1.21 -9.22 -4.97
N VAL A 95 0.00 -8.73 -5.24
CA VAL A 95 -0.81 -8.09 -4.19
C VAL A 95 -1.21 -9.07 -3.09
N MET A 96 -1.58 -10.32 -3.41
CA MET A 96 -1.93 -11.31 -2.40
C MET A 96 -0.77 -11.61 -1.44
N ILE A 97 0.45 -11.72 -1.96
CA ILE A 97 1.65 -11.93 -1.14
C ILE A 97 1.91 -10.70 -0.25
N SER A 98 1.83 -9.50 -0.83
CA SER A 98 1.97 -8.24 -0.09
C SER A 98 0.95 -8.12 1.05
N VAL A 99 -0.33 -8.40 0.77
CA VAL A 99 -1.41 -8.42 1.77
C VAL A 99 -1.13 -9.42 2.89
N ALA A 100 -0.67 -10.63 2.56
CA ALA A 100 -0.34 -11.63 3.57
C ALA A 100 0.79 -11.15 4.50
N ILE A 101 1.83 -10.53 3.95
CA ILE A 101 2.93 -9.94 4.72
C ILE A 101 2.42 -8.81 5.60
N LEU A 102 1.55 -7.92 5.09
CA LEU A 102 0.97 -6.82 5.86
C LEU A 102 0.10 -7.33 7.02
N CYS A 103 -0.71 -8.37 6.81
CA CYS A 103 -1.49 -8.99 7.90
C CYS A 103 -0.60 -9.49 9.05
N VAL A 104 0.53 -10.14 8.72
CA VAL A 104 1.50 -10.57 9.74
C VAL A 104 2.17 -9.36 10.40
N THR A 105 2.51 -8.34 9.61
CA THR A 105 3.12 -7.09 10.07
C THR A 105 2.22 -6.36 11.07
N MET A 106 0.90 -6.46 10.93
CA MET A 106 -0.05 -5.87 11.90
C MET A 106 0.06 -6.44 13.31
N LEU A 107 0.58 -7.66 13.49
CA LEU A 107 0.85 -8.20 14.83
C LEU A 107 1.84 -7.32 15.59
N ALA A 108 2.81 -6.73 14.89
CA ALA A 108 3.78 -5.81 15.49
C ALA A 108 3.14 -4.48 15.92
N MET A 109 2.06 -4.04 15.28
CA MET A 109 1.26 -2.88 15.74
C MET A 109 0.29 -3.22 16.88
N ILE A 110 -0.09 -4.48 17.02
CA ILE A 110 -0.93 -4.91 18.14
C ILE A 110 -0.08 -5.07 19.41
N ALA A 111 1.19 -5.48 19.28
CA ALA A 111 2.08 -5.77 20.40
C ALA A 111 2.20 -4.61 21.42
N PRO A 112 2.35 -3.32 21.03
CA PRO A 112 2.38 -2.23 21.98
C PRO A 112 1.14 -2.12 22.88
N LEU A 113 -0.05 -2.46 22.38
CA LEU A 113 -1.27 -2.48 23.21
C LEU A 113 -1.25 -3.61 24.23
N LEU A 114 -0.70 -4.78 23.87
CA LEU A 114 -0.59 -5.92 24.77
C LEU A 114 0.47 -5.69 25.83
N LEU A 115 1.61 -5.10 25.45
CA LEU A 115 2.74 -4.80 26.32
C LEU A 115 2.40 -3.72 27.35
N THR A 116 1.56 -2.74 26.99
CA THR A 116 1.16 -1.63 27.86
C THR A 116 -0.19 -1.86 28.56
N SER A 117 -0.77 -3.06 28.44
CA SER A 117 -2.10 -3.37 28.97
C SER A 117 -2.21 -3.43 30.49
N GLY A 118 -1.08 -3.66 31.19
CA GLY A 118 -1.07 -3.92 32.63
C GLY A 118 -1.63 -5.29 33.03
N ALA A 119 -1.79 -6.21 32.07
CA ALA A 119 -2.30 -7.56 32.32
C ALA A 119 -1.31 -8.42 33.14
N ASP A 120 -1.83 -9.42 33.86
CA ASP A 120 -1.03 -10.28 34.76
C ASP A 120 0.16 -10.97 34.07
N TYR A 121 0.02 -11.35 32.80
CA TYR A 121 1.10 -11.98 32.03
C TYR A 121 2.27 -11.03 31.74
N MET A 122 2.11 -9.73 31.98
CA MET A 122 3.15 -8.70 31.87
C MET A 122 3.83 -8.39 33.21
N ALA A 123 3.39 -8.96 34.33
CA ALA A 123 3.90 -8.64 35.67
C ALA A 123 5.40 -8.94 35.88
N GLY A 124 5.99 -9.80 35.03
CA GLY A 124 7.42 -10.11 35.06
C GLY A 124 8.32 -9.13 34.30
N PHE A 125 7.76 -8.16 33.56
CA PHE A 125 8.52 -7.19 32.79
C PHE A 125 8.69 -5.88 33.55
N THR A 126 9.88 -5.30 33.50
CA THR A 126 10.11 -3.93 33.98
C THR A 126 9.60 -2.90 32.98
N THR A 127 9.35 -1.67 33.44
CA THR A 127 8.93 -0.56 32.57
C THR A 127 9.93 -0.30 31.44
N ASP A 128 11.22 -0.37 31.73
CA ASP A 128 12.27 -0.18 30.71
C ASP A 128 12.26 -1.29 29.65
N GLN A 129 12.01 -2.54 30.07
CA GLN A 129 11.84 -3.66 29.14
C GLN A 129 10.62 -3.47 28.25
N ILE A 130 9.49 -3.01 28.79
CA ILE A 130 8.28 -2.70 28.03
C ILE A 130 8.55 -1.59 27.00
N ASN A 131 9.19 -0.49 27.40
CA ASN A 131 9.52 0.61 26.49
C ASN A 131 10.42 0.16 25.34
N GLY A 132 11.43 -0.65 25.65
CA GLY A 132 12.31 -1.27 24.65
C GLY A 132 11.56 -2.19 23.68
N LEU A 133 10.69 -3.06 24.19
CA LEU A 133 9.88 -3.96 23.38
C LEU A 133 8.88 -3.22 22.48
N VAL A 134 8.21 -2.19 23.00
CA VAL A 134 7.31 -1.34 22.20
C VAL A 134 8.07 -0.75 21.01
N THR A 135 9.23 -0.15 21.27
CA THR A 135 10.07 0.44 20.21
C THR A 135 10.52 -0.61 19.21
N PHE A 136 10.94 -1.79 19.68
CA PHE A 136 11.33 -2.90 18.83
C PHE A 136 10.20 -3.33 17.90
N PHE A 137 8.99 -3.52 18.42
CA PHE A 137 7.83 -3.93 17.61
C PHE A 137 7.41 -2.85 16.61
N LEU A 138 7.48 -1.57 16.97
CA LEU A 138 7.24 -0.48 16.01
C LEU A 138 8.28 -0.47 14.89
N LYS A 139 9.57 -0.69 15.19
CA LYS A 139 10.62 -0.86 14.17
C LYS A 139 10.40 -2.12 13.33
N LEU A 140 9.96 -3.23 13.95
CA LEU A 140 9.64 -4.47 13.26
C LEU A 140 8.48 -4.28 12.27
N HIS A 141 7.48 -3.49 12.65
CA HIS A 141 6.39 -3.09 11.76
C HIS A 141 6.92 -2.35 10.52
N THR A 142 7.80 -1.36 10.69
CA THR A 142 8.43 -0.64 9.57
C THR A 142 9.18 -1.61 8.64
N ASN A 143 9.96 -2.54 9.21
CA ASN A 143 10.65 -3.57 8.42
C ASN A 143 9.67 -4.48 7.67
N GLY A 144 8.58 -4.89 8.29
CA GLY A 144 7.52 -5.68 7.64
C GLY A 144 6.87 -4.95 6.46
N TYR A 145 6.70 -3.63 6.56
CA TYR A 145 6.24 -2.78 5.46
C TYR A 145 7.23 -2.80 4.29
N PHE A 146 8.53 -2.60 4.53
CA PHE A 146 9.55 -2.69 3.47
C PHE A 146 9.64 -4.09 2.83
N ILE A 147 9.44 -5.16 3.60
CA ILE A 147 9.37 -6.53 3.04
C ILE A 147 8.15 -6.66 2.12
N SER A 148 7.00 -6.12 2.53
CA SER A 148 5.79 -6.10 1.71
C SER A 148 5.95 -5.25 0.45
N GLN A 149 6.72 -4.16 0.55
CA GLN A 149 7.00 -3.22 -0.55
C GLN A 149 7.62 -3.90 -1.77
N VAL A 150 8.38 -4.98 -1.60
CA VAL A 150 8.89 -5.80 -2.71
C VAL A 150 7.75 -6.23 -3.64
N PHE A 151 6.68 -6.79 -3.07
CA PHE A 151 5.56 -7.32 -3.84
C PHE A 151 4.52 -6.25 -4.18
N TYR A 152 4.34 -5.26 -3.32
CA TYR A 152 3.57 -4.05 -3.61
C TYR A 152 4.14 -3.35 -4.86
N GLY A 153 5.43 -2.98 -4.87
CA GLY A 153 6.03 -2.34 -6.03
C GLY A 153 5.97 -3.23 -7.27
N LEU A 154 6.13 -4.54 -7.11
CA LEU A 154 6.07 -5.50 -8.23
C LEU A 154 4.72 -5.53 -8.93
N TYR A 155 3.58 -5.25 -8.26
CA TYR A 155 2.27 -5.25 -8.92
C TYR A 155 2.12 -4.06 -9.89
N LEU A 156 2.86 -2.96 -9.67
CA LEU A 156 2.81 -1.77 -10.51
C LEU A 156 3.32 -2.05 -11.93
N LEU A 157 4.30 -2.95 -12.08
CA LEU A 157 4.87 -3.30 -13.38
C LEU A 157 3.86 -3.96 -14.34
N PRO A 158 3.18 -5.08 -14.02
CA PRO A 158 2.18 -5.68 -14.88
C PRO A 158 1.00 -4.72 -15.11
N LEU A 159 0.55 -4.00 -14.09
CA LEU A 159 -0.54 -3.02 -14.23
C LEU A 159 -0.17 -1.89 -15.20
N GLY A 160 0.99 -1.26 -14.99
CA GLY A 160 1.50 -0.17 -15.81
C GLY A 160 1.70 -0.58 -17.27
N TYR A 161 2.28 -1.75 -17.50
CA TYR A 161 2.44 -2.32 -18.84
C TYR A 161 1.08 -2.55 -19.53
N MET A 162 0.10 -3.12 -18.82
CA MET A 162 -1.24 -3.38 -19.37
C MET A 162 -1.97 -2.07 -19.68
N ILE A 163 -1.83 -1.03 -18.86
CA ILE A 163 -2.34 0.33 -19.15
C ILE A 163 -1.68 0.89 -20.42
N PHE A 164 -0.35 0.84 -20.50
CA PHE A 164 0.42 1.35 -21.63
C PHE A 164 0.02 0.69 -22.95
N LYS A 165 -0.14 -0.65 -22.95
CA LYS A 165 -0.48 -1.45 -24.13
C LYS A 165 -1.95 -1.30 -24.54
N SER A 166 -2.87 -1.27 -23.58
CA SER A 166 -4.31 -1.28 -23.86
C SER A 166 -4.88 0.09 -24.20
N GLY A 167 -4.31 1.16 -23.65
CA GLY A 167 -4.85 2.51 -23.78
C GLY A 167 -6.17 2.73 -23.02
N LEU A 168 -6.52 1.85 -22.07
CA LEU A 168 -7.72 1.96 -21.23
C LEU A 168 -7.65 3.17 -20.27
N ALA A 169 -6.44 3.61 -19.94
CA ALA A 169 -6.11 4.84 -19.24
C ALA A 169 -4.93 5.53 -19.97
N PRO A 170 -4.62 6.82 -19.69
CA PRO A 170 -3.49 7.52 -20.28
C PRO A 170 -2.19 6.73 -20.17
N LYS A 171 -1.49 6.56 -21.29
CA LYS A 171 -0.24 5.77 -21.34
C LYS A 171 0.84 6.28 -20.38
N ILE A 172 0.85 7.59 -20.12
CA ILE A 172 1.78 8.21 -19.19
C ILE A 172 1.63 7.66 -17.77
N ILE A 173 0.40 7.36 -17.33
CA ILE A 173 0.14 6.72 -16.03
C ILE A 173 0.79 5.33 -16.02
N GLY A 174 0.65 4.57 -17.12
CA GLY A 174 1.31 3.27 -17.25
C GLY A 174 2.83 3.35 -17.13
N VAL A 175 3.46 4.38 -17.71
CA VAL A 175 4.91 4.62 -17.58
C VAL A 175 5.30 4.97 -16.15
N LEU A 176 4.56 5.86 -15.49
CA LEU A 176 4.80 6.25 -14.11
C LEU A 176 4.76 5.03 -13.17
N LEU A 177 3.78 4.15 -13.34
CA LEU A 177 3.66 2.91 -12.55
C LEU A 177 4.84 1.95 -12.77
N MET A 178 5.31 1.79 -14.01
CA MET A 178 6.48 0.95 -14.30
C MET A 178 7.76 1.54 -13.71
N LEU A 179 7.93 2.87 -13.74
CA LEU A 179 9.03 3.55 -13.06
C LEU A 179 8.90 3.44 -11.54
N GLY A 180 7.68 3.52 -11.02
CA GLY A 180 7.37 3.31 -9.60
C GLY A 180 7.82 1.94 -9.11
N CYS A 181 7.53 0.87 -9.86
CA CYS A 181 8.03 -0.47 -9.54
C CYS A 181 9.56 -0.48 -9.38
N ILE A 182 10.30 0.14 -10.32
CA ILE A 182 11.76 0.21 -10.24
C ILE A 182 12.18 0.99 -8.99
N GLY A 183 11.52 2.11 -8.73
CA GLY A 183 11.79 2.94 -7.55
C GLY A 183 11.60 2.18 -6.25
N ASP A 184 10.51 1.44 -6.10
CA ASP A 184 10.25 0.60 -4.93
C ASP A 184 11.31 -0.48 -4.73
N GLN A 185 11.77 -1.14 -5.80
CA GLN A 185 12.84 -2.14 -5.66
C GLN A 185 14.16 -1.50 -5.21
N ILE A 186 14.50 -0.33 -5.73
CA ILE A 186 15.72 0.38 -5.31
C ILE A 186 15.58 0.85 -3.88
N ASP A 187 14.40 1.33 -3.47
CA ASP A 187 14.15 1.79 -2.10
C ASP A 187 14.29 0.67 -1.08
N VAL A 188 13.73 -0.52 -1.36
CA VAL A 188 13.93 -1.71 -0.52
C VAL A 188 15.40 -2.10 -0.41
N ILE A 189 16.11 -2.14 -1.54
CA ILE A 189 17.55 -2.46 -1.57
C ILE A 189 18.34 -1.46 -0.73
N ARG A 190 18.05 -0.16 -0.90
CA ARG A 190 18.67 0.91 -0.12
C ARG A 190 18.41 0.72 1.37
N TYR A 191 17.15 0.52 1.76
CA TYR A 191 16.75 0.43 3.16
C TYR A 191 17.50 -0.70 3.90
N PHE A 192 17.67 -1.86 3.26
CA PHE A 192 18.32 -3.02 3.90
C PHE A 192 19.84 -3.08 3.72
N LEU A 193 20.40 -2.61 2.60
CA LEU A 193 21.83 -2.75 2.32
C LEU A 193 22.64 -1.48 2.58
N VAL A 194 22.02 -0.29 2.49
CA VAL A 194 22.74 0.99 2.58
C VAL A 194 21.94 2.05 3.36
N PRO A 195 21.58 1.78 4.63
CA PRO A 195 20.66 2.62 5.41
C PRO A 195 21.19 4.05 5.63
N ASP A 196 22.50 4.25 5.70
CA ASP A 196 23.14 5.54 6.00
C ASP A 196 23.40 6.42 4.75
N THR A 197 22.71 6.15 3.64
CA THR A 197 22.91 6.93 2.40
C THR A 197 22.00 8.15 2.34
N ASP A 198 22.60 9.34 2.47
CA ASP A 198 21.95 10.62 2.25
C ASP A 198 22.03 11.04 0.78
N SER A 199 20.91 10.89 0.07
CA SER A 199 20.75 11.35 -1.30
C SER A 199 19.32 11.81 -1.55
N VAL A 200 19.14 13.05 -1.98
CA VAL A 200 17.83 13.63 -2.33
C VAL A 200 17.13 12.81 -3.43
N LEU A 201 17.91 12.24 -4.35
CA LEU A 201 17.39 11.36 -5.41
C LEU A 201 16.81 10.07 -4.83
N LEU A 202 17.50 9.48 -3.86
CA LEU A 202 17.06 8.25 -3.20
C LEU A 202 15.88 8.49 -2.26
N GLN A 203 15.83 9.65 -1.59
CA GLN A 203 14.69 10.03 -0.73
C GLN A 203 13.38 10.17 -1.52
N ASN A 204 13.47 10.53 -2.80
CA ASN A 204 12.30 10.78 -3.65
C ASN A 204 12.09 9.67 -4.71
N ILE A 205 12.74 8.52 -4.55
CA ILE A 205 12.79 7.50 -5.60
C ILE A 205 11.43 6.83 -5.88
N THR A 206 10.53 6.83 -4.89
CA THR A 206 9.17 6.29 -4.99
C THR A 206 8.15 7.31 -5.53
N THR A 207 8.54 8.58 -5.72
CA THR A 207 7.65 9.64 -6.27
C THR A 207 6.93 9.23 -7.57
N PRO A 208 7.56 8.51 -8.52
CA PRO A 208 6.85 8.04 -9.72
C PRO A 208 5.72 7.07 -9.40
N ALA A 209 5.86 6.22 -8.37
CA ALA A 209 4.80 5.34 -7.89
C ALA A 209 3.64 6.18 -7.36
N ASP A 210 3.89 7.10 -6.43
CA ASP A 210 2.87 7.98 -5.83
C ASP A 210 2.09 8.74 -6.91
N LEU A 211 2.80 9.38 -7.85
CA LEU A 211 2.19 10.11 -8.95
C LEU A 211 1.38 9.19 -9.87
N GLY A 212 1.91 8.00 -10.20
CA GLY A 212 1.24 7.02 -11.04
C GLY A 212 -0.05 6.50 -10.40
N GLU A 213 0.00 6.16 -9.13
CA GLU A 213 -1.09 5.63 -8.33
C GLU A 213 -2.18 6.67 -8.10
N MET A 214 -1.82 7.88 -7.66
CA MET A 214 -2.77 8.98 -7.51
C MET A 214 -3.44 9.35 -8.83
N SER A 215 -2.67 9.42 -9.92
CA SER A 215 -3.20 9.70 -11.25
C SER A 215 -4.16 8.61 -11.72
N LEU A 216 -3.82 7.33 -11.47
CA LEU A 216 -4.69 6.21 -11.81
C LEU A 216 -5.98 6.24 -10.99
N CYS A 217 -5.90 6.49 -9.69
CA CYS A 217 -7.06 6.60 -8.80
C CYS A 217 -8.03 7.68 -9.30
N LEU A 218 -7.55 8.89 -9.55
CA LEU A 218 -8.35 10.00 -10.08
C LEU A 218 -8.96 9.67 -11.45
N TRP A 219 -8.16 9.07 -12.35
CA TRP A 219 -8.65 8.65 -13.66
C TRP A 219 -9.80 7.64 -13.56
N LEU A 220 -9.64 6.60 -12.72
CA LEU A 220 -10.62 5.56 -12.52
C LEU A 220 -11.92 6.09 -11.88
N LEU A 221 -11.82 7.01 -10.94
CA LEU A 221 -12.98 7.64 -10.29
C LEU A 221 -13.79 8.52 -11.25
N ILE A 222 -13.12 9.40 -11.99
CA ILE A 222 -13.80 10.40 -12.83
C ILE A 222 -14.25 9.78 -14.14
N MET A 223 -13.30 9.21 -14.88
CA MET A 223 -13.52 8.74 -16.25
C MET A 223 -13.91 7.27 -16.31
N GLY A 224 -13.54 6.48 -15.30
CA GLY A 224 -13.55 5.03 -15.41
C GLY A 224 -12.59 4.56 -16.51
N LEU A 225 -12.76 3.32 -16.95
CA LEU A 225 -11.94 2.76 -18.02
C LEU A 225 -12.53 3.10 -19.39
N ARG A 226 -11.66 3.48 -20.34
CA ARG A 226 -12.08 3.80 -21.71
C ARG A 226 -12.62 2.56 -22.41
N ASN A 227 -13.68 2.72 -23.20
CA ASN A 227 -14.14 1.66 -24.09
C ASN A 227 -13.29 1.67 -25.36
N LYS A 228 -12.64 0.54 -25.69
CA LYS A 228 -12.02 0.39 -27.00
C LYS A 228 -13.14 0.14 -28.01
N LYS A 229 -13.44 1.11 -28.89
CA LYS A 229 -14.27 0.84 -30.07
C LYS A 229 -13.55 -0.23 -30.89
N ILE A 230 -14.19 -1.38 -31.10
CA ILE A 230 -13.77 -2.31 -32.13
C ILE A 230 -14.02 -1.55 -33.43
N GLU A 231 -12.96 -1.04 -34.08
CA GLU A 231 -13.07 -0.62 -35.47
C GLU A 231 -13.31 -1.90 -36.28
N THR A 232 -14.57 -2.17 -36.57
CA THR A 232 -14.92 -3.10 -37.64
C THR A 232 -14.36 -2.48 -38.91
N LYS A 233 -13.16 -2.93 -39.33
CA LYS A 233 -12.74 -2.72 -40.71
C LYS A 233 -13.77 -3.44 -41.56
N VAL A 234 -14.74 -2.69 -42.08
CA VAL A 234 -15.57 -3.13 -43.19
C VAL A 234 -14.61 -3.22 -44.36
N VAL A 235 -14.11 -4.42 -44.62
CA VAL A 235 -13.45 -4.74 -45.89
C VAL A 235 -14.59 -4.82 -46.90
N ALA A 236 -14.74 -3.74 -47.67
CA ALA A 236 -15.53 -3.72 -48.90
C ALA A 236 -14.76 -4.43 -50.02
#